data_AF-A0A2T2RQJ2-F1
#
_entry.id   AF-A0A2T2RQJ2-F1
#
_cell.length_a   1.000
_cell.length_b   1.000
_cell.length_c   1.000
_cell.angle_alpha   90.00
_cell.angle_beta   90.00
_cell.angle_gamma   90.00
#
_symmetry.space_group_name_H-M   'P 1'
#
loop_
_entity.id
_entity.type
_entity.pdbx_description
1 polymer ?
#
loop_
_entity_poly.entity_id
_entity_poly.type
_entity_poly.pdbx_seq_one_letter_code
_entity_poly.pdbx_strand_id
1 'polypeptide(L)' 'MLWWLKTGQAQQVNQLTHLSGYHRTTVSKWLSKYRQAGLDALLVVHTKPGLPAAITGKIRQQLVQELQDPEGKSQL' A
#
# COMPACT_ATOMS: atom_id res chain seq x y z
N MET A 1 -7.19 9.53 -5.50
CA MET A 1 -8.49 9.05 -6.03
C MET A 1 -9.68 9.58 -5.22
N LEU A 2 -9.97 9.05 -4.03
CA LEU A 2 -11.19 9.39 -3.29
C LEU A 2 -11.27 10.88 -2.93
N TRP A 3 -10.13 11.51 -2.63
CA TRP A 3 -10.06 12.93 -2.39
C TRP A 3 -10.54 13.77 -3.58
N TRP A 4 -10.17 13.41 -4.82
CA TRP A 4 -10.64 14.13 -6.03
C TRP A 4 -12.14 13.97 -6.27
N LEU A 5 -12.72 12.83 -5.91
CA LEU A 5 -14.18 12.66 -5.91
C LEU A 5 -14.83 13.53 -4.83
N LYS A 6 -14.24 13.59 -3.64
CA LYS A 6 -14.73 14.41 -2.52
C LYS A 6 -14.67 15.91 -2.83
N THR A 7 -13.63 16.37 -3.53
CA THR A 7 -13.43 17.78 -3.90
C THR A 7 -14.04 18.14 -5.26
N GLY A 8 -14.69 17.18 -5.94
CA GLY A 8 -15.31 17.40 -7.24
C GLY A 8 -14.34 17.58 -8.42
N GLN A 9 -13.02 17.45 -8.19
CA GLN A 9 -12.00 17.57 -9.23
C GLN A 9 -12.03 16.43 -10.27
N ALA A 10 -12.65 15.30 -9.93
CA ALA A 10 -12.93 14.23 -10.88
C ALA A 10 -14.31 13.63 -10.61
N GLN A 11 -15.08 13.40 -11.66
CA GLN A 11 -16.42 12.78 -11.59
C GLN A 11 -16.47 11.44 -12.33
N GLN A 12 -15.53 11.20 -13.25
CA GLN A 12 -15.49 9.99 -14.07
C GLN A 12 -14.23 9.16 -13.82
N VAL A 13 -14.34 7.85 -14.04
CA VAL A 13 -13.21 6.91 -13.88
C VAL A 13 -12.05 7.29 -14.82
N ASN A 14 -12.34 7.76 -16.03
CA ASN A 14 -11.30 8.16 -16.99
C ASN A 14 -10.51 9.40 -16.52
N GLN A 15 -11.16 10.34 -15.82
CA GLN A 15 -10.47 11.47 -15.21
C GLN A 15 -9.57 11.00 -14.06
N LEU A 16 -10.07 10.06 -13.25
CA LEU A 16 -9.29 9.48 -12.16
C LEU A 16 -8.07 8.70 -12.66
N THR A 17 -8.17 7.97 -13.78
CA THR A 17 -7.01 7.29 -14.36
C THR A 17 -5.95 8.27 -14.83
N HIS A 18 -6.37 9.37 -15.47
CA HIS A 18 -5.46 10.42 -15.93
C HIS A 18 -4.75 11.13 -14.77
N LEU A 19 -5.49 11.50 -13.72
CA LEU A 19 -4.93 12.20 -12.55
C LEU A 19 -4.08 11.30 -11.65
N SER A 20 -4.43 10.01 -11.55
CA SER A 20 -3.76 9.08 -10.63
C SER A 20 -2.58 8.34 -11.26
N GLY A 21 -2.47 8.30 -12.59
CA GLY A 21 -1.47 7.50 -13.31
C GLY A 21 -1.72 5.98 -13.23
N TYR A 22 -2.81 5.53 -12.59
CA TYR A 22 -3.17 4.12 -12.52
C TYR A 22 -4.07 3.70 -13.66
N HIS A 23 -3.96 2.42 -14.02
CA HIS A 23 -4.82 1.81 -15.02
C HIS A 23 -6.30 1.79 -14.61
N ARG A 24 -7.19 1.86 -15.60
CA ARG A 24 -8.66 1.87 -15.42
C ARG A 24 -9.19 0.73 -14.58
N THR A 25 -8.66 -0.47 -14.76
CA THR A 25 -9.08 -1.65 -14.00
C THR A 25 -8.74 -1.51 -12.51
N THR A 26 -7.59 -0.94 -12.17
CA THR A 26 -7.17 -0.69 -10.78
C THR A 26 -8.09 0.32 -10.10
N VAL A 27 -8.32 1.46 -10.77
CA VAL A 27 -9.22 2.51 -10.26
C VAL A 27 -10.64 1.97 -10.07
N SER A 28 -11.15 1.22 -11.05
CA SER A 28 -12.48 0.59 -10.96
C SER A 28 -12.56 -0.41 -9.80
N LYS A 29 -11.56 -1.27 -9.64
CA LYS A 29 -11.49 -2.25 -8.54
C LYS A 29 -11.45 -1.56 -7.18
N TRP A 30 -10.68 -0.50 -7.03
CA TRP A 30 -10.63 0.29 -5.79
C TRP A 30 -11.96 0.97 -5.50
N LEU A 31 -12.63 1.56 -6.50
CA LEU A 31 -13.94 2.17 -6.32
C LEU A 31 -15.00 1.15 -5.93
N SER A 32 -15.00 -0.03 -6.55
CA SER A 32 -15.92 -1.11 -6.17
C SER A 32 -15.67 -1.60 -4.75
N LYS A 33 -14.40 -1.81 -4.36
CA LYS A 33 -14.03 -2.21 -2.99
C LYS A 33 -14.50 -1.17 -1.96
N TYR A 34 -14.26 0.11 -2.25
CA TYR A 34 -14.69 1.21 -1.41
C TYR A 34 -16.22 1.28 -1.27
N ARG A 35 -16.98 1.10 -2.35
CA ARG A 35 -18.46 1.09 -2.29
C ARG A 35 -19.03 -0.09 -1.50
N GLN A 36 -18.36 -1.24 -1.54
CA GLN A 36 -18.83 -2.46 -0.89
C GLN A 36 -18.53 -2.49 0.61
N ALA A 37 -17.34 -2.04 1.02
CA ALA A 37 -16.84 -2.24 2.38
C ALA A 37 -16.18 -1.00 3.00
N GLY A 38 -16.37 0.17 2.38
CA GLY A 38 -15.92 1.45 2.92
C GLY A 38 -14.41 1.67 2.84
N LEU A 39 -13.97 2.65 3.61
CA LEU A 39 -12.57 3.08 3.63
C LEU A 39 -11.66 2.02 4.27
N ASP A 40 -12.13 1.37 5.33
CA ASP A 40 -11.35 0.38 6.08
C ASP A 40 -10.86 -0.73 5.14
N ALA A 41 -11.77 -1.31 4.36
CA ALA A 41 -11.42 -2.34 3.39
C ALA A 41 -10.45 -1.84 2.31
N LEU A 42 -10.54 -0.58 1.88
CA LEU A 42 -9.63 -0.02 0.89
C LEU A 42 -8.19 0.09 1.44
N LEU A 43 -8.05 0.37 2.73
CA LEU A 43 -6.77 0.53 3.42
C LEU A 43 -6.16 -0.78 3.93
N VAL A 44 -6.90 -1.89 3.88
CA VAL A 44 -6.36 -3.22 4.21
C VAL A 44 -5.21 -3.58 3.27
N VAL A 45 -4.01 -3.68 3.84
CA VAL A 45 -2.83 -4.23 3.19
C VAL A 45 -2.90 -5.75 3.30
N HIS A 46 -3.24 -6.42 2.18
CA HIS A 46 -3.22 -7.87 2.14
C HIS A 46 -1.79 -8.38 2.02
N THR A 47 -1.33 -9.15 3.00
CA THR A 47 -0.12 -9.95 2.88
C THR A 47 -0.34 -11.05 1.85
N LYS A 48 0.62 -11.26 0.94
CA LYS A 48 0.56 -12.33 -0.05
C LYS A 48 0.52 -13.68 0.68
N PRO A 49 -0.55 -14.49 0.55
CA PRO A 49 -0.55 -15.82 1.12
C PRO A 49 0.49 -16.68 0.39
N GLY A 50 1.42 -17.28 1.13
CA GLY A 50 2.38 -18.26 0.61
C GLY A 50 3.81 -17.76 0.38
N LEU A 51 4.11 -16.47 0.47
CA LEU A 51 5.49 -15.99 0.47
C LEU A 51 5.92 -15.72 1.92
N PRO A 52 6.63 -16.65 2.60
CA PRO A 52 7.24 -16.33 3.88
C PRO A 52 8.14 -15.10 3.67
N ALA A 53 8.03 -14.13 4.57
CA ALA A 53 8.87 -12.94 4.50
C ALA A 53 10.33 -13.40 4.45
N ALA A 54 11.09 -12.91 3.45
CA ALA A 54 12.50 -13.26 3.30
C ALA A 54 13.32 -12.96 4.58
N ILE A 55 12.83 -12.00 5.38
CA ILE A 55 13.35 -11.68 6.71
C ILE A 55 12.47 -12.37 7.75
N THR A 56 12.88 -13.58 8.13
CA THR A 56 12.25 -14.37 9.20
C THR A 56 12.54 -13.74 10.57
N GLY A 57 11.71 -14.04 11.58
CA GLY A 57 11.73 -13.40 12.90
C GLY A 57 13.11 -13.29 13.59
N LYS A 58 13.98 -14.30 13.44
CA LYS A 58 15.35 -14.28 14.01
C LYS A 58 16.25 -13.24 13.32
N ILE A 59 16.19 -13.15 11.99
CA ILE A 59 16.95 -12.17 11.19
C ILE A 59 16.43 -10.76 11.49
N ARG A 60 15.10 -10.61 11.67
CA ARG A 60 14.49 -9.34 12.05
C ARG A 60 14.96 -8.86 13.43
N GLN A 61 15.09 -9.75 14.40
CA GLN A 61 15.58 -9.41 15.74
C GLN A 61 17.04 -8.97 15.71
N GLN A 62 17.88 -9.68 14.95
CA GLN A 62 19.29 -9.31 14.77
C GLN A 62 19.42 -7.93 14.10
N LEU A 63 18.66 -7.70 13.01
CA LEU A 63 18.64 -6.42 12.32
C LEU A 63 18.18 -5.26 13.21
N VAL A 64 17.18 -5.47 14.08
CA VAL A 64 16.73 -4.44 15.03
C VAL A 64 17.81 -4.13 16.07
N GLN A 65 18.54 -5.13 16.56
CA GLN A 65 19.65 -4.89 17.51
C GLN A 65 20.80 -4.15 16.84
N GLU A 66 21.17 -4.52 15.61
CA GLU A 66 22.21 -3.84 14.84
C GLU A 66 21.85 -2.37 14.54
N LEU A 67 20.58 -2.10 14.21
CA LEU A 67 20.11 -0.73 13.95
C LEU A 67 19.97 0.14 15.21
N GLN A 68 19.94 -0.46 16.40
CA GLN A 68 19.94 0.26 17.68
C GLN A 68 21.35 0.61 18.17
N ASP A 69 22.39 0.03 17.58
CA ASP A 69 23.78 0.37 17.87
C ASP A 69 24.16 1.68 17.14
N PRO A 70 24.49 2.77 17.86
CA PRO A 70 24.82 4.06 17.26
C PRO A 70 26.09 4.03 16.39
N GLU A 71 26.91 2.98 16.45
CA GLU A 71 28.13 2.86 15.64
C GLU A 71 27.92 2.24 14.24
N GLY A 72 26.68 1.91 13.85
CA GLY A 72 26.32 1.62 12.45
C GLY A 72 27.31 0.71 11.72
N LYS A 73 27.53 -0.51 12.23
CA LYS A 73 28.52 -1.44 11.66
C LYS A 73 27.98 -2.10 10.40
N SER A 74 28.12 -1.40 9.28
CA SER A 74 27.93 -1.95 7.94
C SER A 74 29.16 -2.79 7.56
N GLN A 75 29.14 -4.09 7.88
CA GLN A 75 30.06 -5.05 7.30
C GLN A 75 29.30 -6.30 6.84
N LEU A 76 28.82 -6.26 5.59
CA LEU A 76 29.06 -7.22 4.50
C LEU A 76 28.09 -6.96 3.34
#